data_AF-A0A7C1SMP6-F1
#
_entry.id   AF-A0A7C1SMP6-F1
#
_cell.length_a   1.000
_cell.length_b   1.000
_cell.length_c   1.000
_cell.angle_alpha   90.00
_cell.angle_beta   90.00
_cell.angle_gamma   90.00
#
_symmetry.space_group_name_H-M   'P 1'
#
loop_
_entity.id
_entity.type
_entity.pdbx_description
1 polymer ?
#
loop_
_entity_poly.entity_id
_entity_poly.type
_entity_poly.pdbx_seq_one_letter_code
_entity_poly.pdbx_strand_id
1 'polypeptide(L)'
;MGSLHSSSEIKLLLVLSHIKYLKKRLKKNLQKREEKVKSPKAQIDELKRSPVNQVDGEPAVFKSAQELYRIYYEAGAGPDKEMITYCQTAVRAAHSYFQLRLLGYESVRVYDGSWEEWESDADLPIEK
;
A
#
# COMPACT_ATOMS: atom_id res chain seq x y z
N MET A 1 45.21 14.49 27.05
CA MET A 1 43.92 15.20 26.87
C MET A 1 44.12 16.27 25.81
N GLY A 2 43.79 15.97 24.55
CA GLY A 2 43.99 16.90 23.43
C GLY A 2 42.80 17.86 23.34
N SER A 3 43.06 19.16 23.47
CA SER A 3 42.04 20.19 23.35
C SER A 3 41.73 20.44 21.87
N LEU A 4 40.44 20.47 21.50
CA LEU A 4 39.97 20.83 20.16
C LEU A 4 40.34 22.30 19.91
N HIS A 5 41.13 22.58 18.87
CA HIS A 5 41.83 23.87 18.75
C HIS A 5 41.50 24.66 17.47
N SER A 6 40.58 24.20 16.62
CA SER A 6 40.18 24.94 15.41
C SER A 6 38.67 25.00 15.20
N SER A 7 38.17 26.17 14.80
CA SER A 7 36.77 26.40 14.37
C SER A 7 36.34 25.40 13.28
N SER A 8 37.28 24.92 12.46
CA SER A 8 37.04 23.92 11.41
C SER A 8 36.78 22.52 11.97
N GLU A 9 37.44 22.12 13.06
CA GLU A 9 37.23 20.82 13.71
C GLU A 9 35.86 20.77 14.40
N ILE A 10 35.46 21.88 15.04
CA ILE A 10 34.13 22.01 15.66
C ILE A 10 33.03 21.93 14.60
N LYS A 11 33.20 22.62 13.46
CA LYS A 11 32.25 22.53 12.33
C LYS A 11 32.14 21.11 11.78
N LEU A 12 33.27 20.41 11.62
CA LEU A 12 33.29 19.02 11.14
C LEU A 12 32.56 18.08 12.12
N LEU A 13 32.79 18.24 13.44
CA LEU A 13 32.10 17.46 14.46
C LEU A 13 30.58 17.70 14.47
N LEU A 14 30.14 18.94 14.27
CA LEU A 14 28.72 19.28 14.17
C LEU A 14 28.06 18.64 12.94
N VAL A 15 28.73 18.68 11.78
CA VAL A 15 28.24 18.04 10.54
C VAL A 15 28.14 16.52 10.72
N LEU A 16 29.18 15.88 11.28
CA LEU A 16 29.18 14.43 11.51
C LEU A 16 28.09 14.01 12.52
N SER A 17 27.87 14.81 13.57
CA SER A 17 26.78 14.63 14.52
C SER A 17 25.42 14.72 13.83
N HIS A 18 25.24 15.69 12.93
CA HIS A 18 24.01 15.88 12.17
C HIS A 18 23.74 14.71 11.19
N ILE A 19 24.77 14.24 10.47
CA ILE A 19 24.66 13.07 9.58
C ILE A 19 24.27 11.82 10.38
N LYS A 20 24.89 11.61 11.54
CA LYS A 20 24.55 10.48 12.44
C LYS A 20 23.10 10.58 12.93
N TYR A 21 22.64 11.78 13.28
CA TYR A 21 21.25 12.05 13.65
C TYR A 21 20.28 11.76 12.50
N LEU A 22 20.57 12.24 11.29
CA LEU A 22 19.74 12.00 10.10
C LEU A 22 19.65 10.51 9.76
N LYS A 23 20.76 9.77 9.79
CA LYS A 23 20.75 8.30 9.58
C LYS A 23 19.89 7.58 10.62
N LYS A 24 20.01 7.96 11.90
CA LYS A 24 19.18 7.39 12.99
C LYS A 24 17.69 7.70 12.79
N ARG A 25 17.37 8.93 12.36
CA ARG A 25 15.99 9.36 12.09
C ARG A 25 15.40 8.65 10.88
N LEU A 26 16.17 8.47 9.81
CA LEU A 26 15.77 7.71 8.62
C LEU A 26 15.44 6.27 8.99
N LYS A 27 16.32 5.59 9.74
CA LYS A 27 16.09 4.21 10.21
C LYS A 27 14.82 4.09 11.07
N LYS A 28 14.59 5.05 11.98
CA LYS A 28 13.37 5.09 12.81
C LYS A 28 12.10 5.32 11.97
N ASN A 29 12.19 6.11 10.90
CA ASN A 29 11.07 6.35 9.99
C ASN A 29 10.80 5.12 9.10
N LEU A 30 11.83 4.40 8.67
CA LEU A 30 11.70 3.14 7.92
C LEU A 30 11.06 2.05 8.79
N GLN A 31 11.56 1.85 10.02
CA GLN A 31 10.94 0.91 10.97
C GLN A 31 9.48 1.25 11.26
N LYS A 32 9.14 2.53 11.47
CA LYS A 32 7.74 2.96 11.65
C LYS A 32 6.88 2.73 10.41
N ARG A 33 7.47 2.71 9.21
CA ARG A 33 6.77 2.36 7.98
C ARG A 33 6.56 0.85 7.92
N GLU A 34 7.61 0.06 8.11
CA GLU A 34 7.57 -1.41 8.17
C GLU A 34 6.55 -1.93 9.21
N GLU A 35 6.54 -1.36 10.42
CA GLU A 35 5.60 -1.70 11.50
C GLU A 35 4.13 -1.36 11.15
N LYS A 36 3.92 -0.45 10.18
CA LYS A 36 2.61 -0.13 9.61
C LYS A 36 2.23 -0.96 8.39
N VAL A 37 3.21 -1.60 7.73
CA VAL A 37 2.96 -2.52 6.63
C VAL A 37 2.43 -3.81 7.25
N LYS A 38 1.13 -3.83 7.50
CA LYS A 38 0.41 -5.05 7.85
C LYS A 38 0.37 -5.96 6.64
N SER A 39 0.40 -7.26 6.89
CA SER A 39 0.13 -8.30 5.90
C SER A 39 -1.03 -7.88 4.98
N PRO A 40 -0.87 -7.95 3.65
CA PRO A 40 -1.94 -7.79 2.69
C PRO A 40 -3.02 -8.89 2.83
N LYS A 41 -3.12 -9.67 3.91
CA LYS A 41 -4.35 -10.43 4.13
C LYS A 41 -5.54 -9.51 4.45
N ALA A 42 -5.30 -8.26 4.85
CA ALA A 42 -6.34 -7.33 5.28
C ALA A 42 -7.19 -6.67 4.15
N GLN A 43 -6.79 -6.75 2.88
CA GLN A 43 -7.54 -6.14 1.76
C GLN A 43 -7.77 -7.10 0.57
N ILE A 44 -7.42 -8.40 0.68
CA ILE A 44 -7.31 -9.29 -0.49
C ILE A 44 -8.57 -10.04 -0.91
N ASP A 45 -9.60 -10.26 -0.10
CA ASP A 45 -10.62 -11.25 -0.51
C ASP A 45 -12.06 -10.98 -0.06
N GLU A 46 -12.38 -9.85 0.55
CA GLU A 46 -13.73 -9.61 1.07
C GLU A 46 -14.54 -8.56 0.33
N LEU A 47 -14.43 -8.50 -1.00
CA LEU A 47 -15.68 -8.30 -1.74
C LEU A 47 -16.46 -9.62 -1.67
N LYS A 48 -17.14 -9.84 -0.53
CA LYS A 48 -18.07 -10.97 -0.34
C LYS A 48 -19.12 -11.04 -1.45
N ARG A 49 -19.32 -9.92 -2.15
CA ARG A 49 -20.22 -9.77 -3.29
C ARG A 49 -19.40 -9.55 -4.56
N SER A 50 -19.69 -10.36 -5.59
CA SER A 50 -19.11 -10.17 -6.91
C SER A 50 -19.48 -8.78 -7.48
N PRO A 51 -18.51 -8.00 -7.96
CA PRO A 51 -18.78 -6.69 -8.56
C PRO A 51 -19.38 -6.77 -9.97
N VAL A 52 -19.43 -7.96 -10.56
CA VAL A 52 -20.04 -8.18 -11.88
C VAL A 52 -21.36 -8.93 -11.76
N ASN A 53 -22.28 -8.64 -12.66
CA ASN A 53 -23.43 -9.49 -12.94
C ASN A 53 -23.00 -10.50 -14.01
N GLN A 54 -23.21 -11.78 -13.72
CA GLN A 54 -22.94 -12.89 -14.64
C GLN A 54 -24.26 -13.59 -14.92
N VAL A 55 -24.58 -13.75 -16.21
CA VAL A 55 -25.69 -14.56 -16.70
C VAL A 55 -25.10 -15.62 -17.62
N ASP A 56 -25.60 -16.86 -17.53
CA ASP A 56 -25.07 -17.96 -18.33
C ASP A 56 -25.29 -17.70 -19.83
N GLY A 57 -24.22 -17.86 -20.61
CA GLY A 57 -24.23 -17.57 -22.05
C GLY A 57 -24.01 -16.10 -22.43
N GLU A 58 -23.92 -15.19 -21.46
CA GLU A 58 -23.74 -13.75 -21.68
C GLU A 58 -22.41 -13.24 -21.11
N PRO A 59 -21.83 -12.15 -21.67
CA PRO A 59 -20.64 -11.54 -21.11
C PRO A 59 -20.91 -10.96 -19.72
N ALA A 60 -19.93 -11.09 -18.82
CA ALA A 60 -19.97 -10.44 -17.52
C ALA A 60 -20.06 -8.92 -17.69
N VAL A 61 -20.98 -8.29 -16.97
CA VAL A 61 -21.11 -6.82 -16.96
C VAL A 61 -20.92 -6.27 -15.57
N PHE A 62 -20.37 -5.07 -15.44
CA PHE A 62 -20.29 -4.42 -14.15
C PHE A 62 -21.69 -4.17 -13.56
N LYS A 63 -21.79 -4.27 -12.23
CA LYS A 63 -22.96 -3.78 -11.51
C LYS A 63 -23.14 -2.28 -11.70
N SER A 64 -24.32 -1.77 -11.33
CA SER A 64 -24.57 -0.33 -11.39
C SER A 64 -23.57 0.45 -10.52
N ALA A 65 -23.33 1.71 -10.87
CA ALA A 65 -22.40 2.57 -10.13
C ALA A 65 -22.75 2.65 -8.64
N GLN A 66 -24.05 2.70 -8.32
CA GLN A 66 -24.57 2.75 -6.95
C GLN A 66 -24.26 1.46 -6.17
N GLU A 67 -24.44 0.29 -6.80
CA GLU A 67 -24.12 -0.99 -6.18
C GLU A 67 -22.63 -1.15 -5.97
N LEU A 68 -21.81 -0.80 -6.97
CA LEU A 68 -20.36 -0.85 -6.85
C LEU A 68 -19.85 0.08 -5.74
N TYR A 69 -20.35 1.33 -5.69
CA TYR A 69 -20.02 2.26 -4.61
C TYR A 69 -20.33 1.65 -3.25
N ARG A 70 -21.51 1.05 -3.09
CA ARG A 70 -21.91 0.38 -1.85
C ARG A 70 -20.98 -0.79 -1.50
N ILE A 71 -20.67 -1.63 -2.48
CA ILE A 71 -19.77 -2.79 -2.32
C ILE A 71 -18.40 -2.34 -1.82
N TYR A 72 -17.80 -1.32 -2.45
CA TYR A 72 -16.50 -0.78 -2.04
C TYR A 72 -16.55 -0.06 -0.70
N TYR A 73 -17.59 0.75 -0.46
CA TYR A 73 -17.75 1.48 0.80
C TYR A 73 -17.93 0.52 2.00
N GLU A 74 -18.73 -0.54 1.85
CA GLU A 74 -18.89 -1.59 2.88
C GLU A 74 -17.58 -2.35 3.13
N ALA A 75 -16.70 -2.45 2.12
CA ALA A 75 -15.35 -3.00 2.24
C ALA A 75 -14.32 -2.00 2.81
N GLY A 76 -14.76 -0.82 3.25
CA GLY A 76 -13.91 0.21 3.87
C GLY A 76 -13.18 1.12 2.88
N ALA A 77 -13.42 0.95 1.57
CA ALA A 77 -12.89 1.76 0.49
C ALA A 77 -13.72 3.03 0.29
N GLY A 78 -13.55 3.99 1.21
CA GLY A 78 -14.12 5.34 1.08
C GLY A 78 -13.39 6.17 0.02
N PRO A 79 -14.09 7.09 -0.69
CA PRO A 79 -13.50 7.90 -1.78
C PRO A 79 -12.44 8.89 -1.31
N ASP A 80 -12.37 9.19 -0.02
CA ASP A 80 -11.39 10.06 0.64
C ASP A 80 -10.06 9.36 0.96
N LYS A 81 -10.00 8.03 0.77
CA LYS A 81 -8.85 7.21 1.12
C LYS A 81 -8.03 6.82 -0.10
N GLU A 82 -6.74 6.64 0.12
CA GLU A 82 -5.86 6.03 -0.85
C GLU A 82 -6.10 4.51 -0.92
N MET A 83 -6.40 4.02 -2.12
CA MET A 83 -6.69 2.62 -2.39
C MET A 83 -5.52 1.95 -3.11
N ILE A 84 -5.11 0.78 -2.63
CA ILE A 84 -4.16 -0.09 -3.31
C ILE A 84 -4.86 -1.43 -3.54
N THR A 85 -5.06 -1.80 -4.80
CA THR A 85 -5.67 -3.09 -5.18
C THR A 85 -4.58 -4.12 -5.47
N TYR A 86 -4.85 -5.38 -5.12
CA TYR A 86 -3.98 -6.53 -5.39
C TYR A 86 -4.82 -7.80 -5.33
N CYS A 87 -4.30 -8.90 -5.86
CA CYS A 87 -4.93 -10.22 -5.76
C CYS A 87 -3.82 -11.28 -5.72
N GLN A 88 -3.95 -12.39 -6.45
CA GLN A 88 -2.84 -13.34 -6.63
C GLN A 88 -1.80 -12.80 -7.62
N THR A 89 -2.23 -12.46 -8.85
CA THR A 89 -1.39 -12.10 -10.01
C THR A 89 -1.84 -10.78 -10.67
N ALA A 90 -2.31 -9.80 -9.88
CA ALA A 90 -2.84 -8.50 -10.32
C ALA A 90 -4.05 -8.47 -11.29
N VAL A 91 -4.50 -9.58 -11.89
CA VAL A 91 -5.60 -9.57 -12.88
C VAL A 91 -6.92 -9.02 -12.28
N ARG A 92 -7.38 -9.56 -11.15
CA ARG A 92 -8.59 -9.05 -10.46
C ARG A 92 -8.37 -7.66 -9.88
N ALA A 93 -7.13 -7.34 -9.50
CA ALA A 93 -6.76 -6.04 -8.97
C ALA A 93 -6.93 -4.92 -10.02
N ALA A 94 -6.58 -5.19 -11.27
CA ALA A 94 -6.77 -4.28 -12.39
C ALA A 94 -8.26 -4.01 -12.66
N HIS A 95 -9.12 -5.04 -12.56
CA HIS A 95 -10.56 -4.86 -12.69
C HIS A 95 -11.11 -3.94 -11.60
N SER A 96 -10.72 -4.16 -10.34
CA SER A 96 -11.14 -3.30 -9.22
C SER A 96 -10.62 -1.87 -9.37
N TYR A 97 -9.37 -1.70 -9.81
CA TYR A 97 -8.82 -0.40 -10.12
C TYR A 97 -9.68 0.33 -11.15
N PHE A 98 -10.03 -0.33 -12.26
CA PHE A 98 -10.82 0.27 -13.31
C PHE A 98 -12.20 0.71 -12.82
N GLN A 99 -12.89 -0.13 -12.04
CA GLN A 99 -14.19 0.20 -11.45
C GLN A 99 -14.12 1.39 -10.49
N LEU A 100 -13.14 1.42 -9.59
CA LEU A 100 -12.94 2.54 -8.66
C LEU A 100 -12.67 3.84 -9.42
N ARG A 101 -11.87 3.81 -10.49
CA ARG A 101 -11.65 4.97 -11.35
C ARG A 101 -12.92 5.44 -12.05
N LEU A 102 -13.75 4.52 -12.55
CA LEU A 102 -15.06 4.86 -13.13
C LEU A 102 -16.03 5.47 -12.12
N LEU A 103 -15.92 5.10 -10.84
CA LEU A 103 -16.68 5.69 -9.74
C LEU A 103 -16.16 7.06 -9.29
N GLY A 104 -15.07 7.56 -9.88
CA GLY A 104 -14.49 8.87 -9.57
C GLY A 104 -13.48 8.86 -8.42
N TYR A 105 -12.97 7.70 -8.00
CA TYR A 105 -11.90 7.65 -7.02
C TYR A 105 -10.60 8.11 -7.68
N GLU A 106 -9.96 9.15 -7.13
CA GLU A 106 -8.75 9.72 -7.72
C GLU A 106 -7.48 9.02 -7.24
N SER A 107 -7.44 8.59 -5.97
CA SER A 107 -6.27 8.00 -5.33
C SER A 107 -6.36 6.48 -5.31
N VAL A 108 -6.17 5.85 -6.47
CA VAL A 108 -6.19 4.38 -6.63
C VAL A 108 -4.92 3.92 -7.34
N ARG A 109 -4.29 2.85 -6.84
CA ARG A 109 -3.14 2.19 -7.47
C ARG A 109 -3.30 0.68 -7.46
N VAL A 110 -2.61 0.00 -8.37
CA VAL A 110 -2.48 -1.46 -8.38
C VAL A 110 -1.09 -1.81 -7.84
N TYR A 111 -1.03 -2.77 -6.91
CA TYR A 111 0.21 -3.44 -6.54
C TYR A 111 0.40 -4.66 -7.45
N ASP A 112 1.23 -4.49 -8.47
CA ASP A 112 1.42 -5.44 -9.56
C ASP A 112 2.02 -6.78 -9.10
N GLY A 113 3.00 -6.72 -8.19
CA GLY A 113 3.59 -7.92 -7.59
C GLY A 113 2.58 -8.80 -6.84
N SER A 114 1.50 -8.19 -6.32
CA SER A 114 0.37 -8.91 -5.72
C SER A 114 0.82 -9.93 -4.65
N TRP A 115 0.00 -10.94 -4.38
CA TRP A 115 0.33 -11.94 -3.37
C TRP A 115 1.56 -12.78 -3.74
N GLU A 116 1.79 -13.07 -5.03
CA GLU A 116 2.95 -13.86 -5.45
C GLU A 116 4.28 -13.21 -5.09
N GLU A 117 4.43 -11.90 -5.32
CA GLU A 117 5.63 -11.17 -4.89
C GLU A 117 5.71 -11.14 -3.36
N TRP A 118 4.59 -10.88 -2.68
CA TRP A 118 4.56 -10.81 -1.22
C TRP A 118 4.96 -12.13 -0.56
N GLU A 119 4.44 -13.26 -1.03
CA GLU A 119 4.71 -14.57 -0.45
C GLU A 119 6.11 -15.11 -0.81
N SER A 120 6.72 -14.58 -1.87
CA SER A 120 8.08 -14.94 -2.27
C SER A 120 9.17 -14.38 -1.33
N ASP A 121 8.85 -13.32 -0.58
CA ASP A 121 9.76 -12.71 0.37
C ASP A 121 9.58 -13.32 1.77
N ALA A 122 10.59 -14.09 2.21
CA ALA A 122 10.58 -14.78 3.49
C ALA A 122 10.63 -13.84 4.71
N ASP A 123 11.04 -12.58 4.51
CA ASP A 123 11.11 -11.58 5.59
C ASP A 123 9.78 -10.85 5.79
N LEU A 124 8.80 -11.04 4.90
CA LEU A 124 7.48 -10.41 5.00
C LEU A 124 6.53 -11.20 5.91
N PRO A 125 5.70 -10.50 6.71
CA PRO A 125 4.76 -11.15 7.60
C PRO A 125 3.61 -11.80 6.80
N ILE A 126 3.35 -13.08 7.12
CA ILE A 126 2.21 -13.85 6.62
C ILE A 126 1.45 -14.39 7.84
N GLU A 127 0.22 -13.93 8.03
CA GLU A 127 -0.69 -14.51 9.03
C GLU A 127 -1.28 -15.82 8.47
N LYS A 128 -1.16 -16.92 9.20
CA LYS A 128 -1.73 -18.23 8.83
C LYS A 128 -3.18 -18.32 9.25
#